data_AF-M0ZIF6-F1
#
_entry.id   AF-M0ZIF6-F1
#
_cell.length_a   1.000
_cell.length_b   1.000
_cell.length_c   1.000
_cell.angle_alpha   90.00
_cell.angle_beta   90.00
_cell.angle_gamma   90.00
#
_symmetry.space_group_name_H-M   'P 1'
#
loop_
_entity.id
_entity.type
_entity.pdbx_description
1 polymer ?
#
loop_
_entity_poly.entity_id
_entity_poly.type
_entity_poly.pdbx_seq_one_letter_code
_entity_poly.pdbx_strand_id
1 'polypeptide(L)'
;MDETTNPISSFANKVIGSLPVFGLIARIVNEEGGVGGDFIDFAEFRRRVGNKCSINDSRAFYEFRDRRGKTGDPLYVLLCCWLAAVGAGLLKSEEILEGVARLSLANDIEFEEQNFIAMMNEARKKRSKLGAPAPTIPMEFRAEKALEAIHVCCYGRDLIEEEDEKLLSTMLNAVFPTVGQQKVEIIVKEKAKRVADGTEDIKYTDPKQLSKEAVQLQMKDLEFLKQNSLNQ
;
A
#
# COMPACT_ATOMS: atom_id res chain seq x y z
N MET A 1 34.38 -60.19 -11.42
CA MET A 1 33.60 -59.73 -12.58
C MET A 1 32.17 -59.62 -12.11
N ASP A 2 31.85 -58.39 -11.74
CA ASP A 2 30.61 -57.70 -11.33
C ASP A 2 29.33 -58.49 -10.99
N GLU A 3 28.94 -58.29 -9.73
CA GLU A 3 27.59 -58.40 -9.17
C GLU A 3 26.65 -57.35 -9.80
N THR A 4 25.44 -57.77 -10.17
CA THR A 4 24.32 -56.87 -10.45
C THR A 4 23.45 -56.76 -9.21
N THR A 5 23.86 -55.91 -8.29
CA THR A 5 23.10 -55.57 -7.08
C THR A 5 22.29 -54.31 -7.37
N ASN A 6 20.96 -54.44 -7.44
CA ASN A 6 20.05 -53.30 -7.39
C ASN A 6 20.21 -52.56 -6.05
N PRO A 7 20.43 -51.23 -6.04
CA PRO A 7 20.27 -50.44 -4.83
C PRO A 7 18.97 -49.63 -4.90
N ILE A 8 17.97 -50.08 -4.15
CA ILE A 8 17.00 -49.16 -3.54
C ILE A 8 17.78 -48.41 -2.44
N SER A 9 18.43 -47.30 -2.80
CA SER A 9 18.85 -46.23 -1.88
C SER A 9 19.74 -45.24 -2.62
N SER A 10 19.20 -44.06 -2.96
CA SER A 10 19.91 -42.76 -3.04
C SER A 10 19.21 -41.81 -3.99
N PHE A 11 17.99 -41.40 -3.66
CA PHE A 11 17.42 -40.13 -4.13
C PHE A 11 16.69 -39.46 -2.98
N ALA A 12 17.44 -39.18 -1.92
CA ALA A 12 17.12 -38.14 -0.96
C ALA A 12 18.19 -37.05 -1.08
N ASN A 13 17.74 -35.80 -1.06
CA ASN A 13 18.50 -34.56 -0.90
C ASN A 13 19.20 -33.98 -2.13
N LYS A 14 18.41 -33.20 -2.88
CA LYS A 14 18.91 -31.94 -3.44
C LYS A 14 17.89 -30.80 -3.24
N VAL A 15 17.46 -30.64 -1.98
CA VAL A 15 16.96 -29.35 -1.48
C VAL A 15 18.18 -28.61 -0.97
N ILE A 16 18.83 -27.84 -1.84
CA ILE A 16 19.92 -26.94 -1.46
C ILE A 16 19.65 -25.59 -2.13
N GLY A 17 19.12 -24.66 -1.33
CA GLY A 17 19.69 -23.32 -1.32
C GLY A 17 19.07 -22.22 -2.19
N SER A 18 17.74 -22.18 -2.39
CA SER A 18 17.08 -20.91 -2.72
C SER A 18 16.28 -20.41 -1.52
N LEU A 19 16.72 -19.27 -0.99
CA LEU A 19 16.22 -18.50 0.14
C LEU A 19 14.67 -18.37 0.23
N PRO A 20 14.14 -18.02 1.42
CA PRO A 20 12.71 -17.91 1.70
C PRO A 20 12.11 -16.65 1.04
N VAL A 21 11.89 -16.70 -0.27
CA VAL A 21 11.22 -15.60 -0.99
C VAL A 21 9.76 -15.48 -0.53
N PHE A 22 9.11 -16.60 -0.24
CA PHE A 22 7.74 -16.64 0.30
C PHE A 22 7.63 -16.01 1.71
N GLY A 23 8.61 -16.23 2.58
CA GLY A 23 8.61 -15.71 3.96
C GLY A 23 8.80 -14.20 4.07
N LEU A 24 9.50 -13.57 3.10
CA LEU A 24 9.70 -12.12 3.04
C LEU A 24 8.55 -11.37 2.37
N ILE A 25 7.76 -12.05 1.53
CA ILE A 25 6.56 -11.49 0.90
C ILE A 25 5.41 -11.46 1.91
N ALA A 26 5.24 -12.52 2.70
CA ALA A 26 4.32 -12.51 3.83
C ALA A 26 4.64 -11.36 4.80
N ARG A 27 5.91 -11.00 5.04
CA ARG A 27 6.29 -9.87 5.91
C ARG A 27 5.98 -8.48 5.38
N ILE A 28 5.65 -8.30 4.09
CA ILE A 28 5.23 -6.99 3.55
C ILE A 28 3.78 -6.70 3.99
N VAL A 29 2.96 -7.73 4.24
CA VAL A 29 1.50 -7.60 4.41
C VAL A 29 0.93 -8.40 5.59
N ASN A 30 1.73 -9.23 6.25
CA ASN A 30 1.34 -9.83 7.53
C ASN A 30 1.20 -8.72 8.56
N GLU A 31 0.16 -8.88 9.38
CA GLU A 31 -0.24 -8.00 10.48
C GLU A 31 0.84 -7.86 11.58
N GLU A 32 1.95 -8.59 11.44
CA GLU A 32 3.15 -8.54 12.27
C GLU A 32 4.35 -8.18 11.41
N GLY A 33 4.52 -6.90 11.12
CA GLY A 33 5.50 -6.40 10.17
C GLY A 33 6.29 -5.22 10.70
N GLY A 34 6.99 -5.35 11.82
CA GLY A 34 7.84 -4.30 12.39
C GLY A 34 8.56 -4.79 13.64
N VAL A 35 9.64 -4.12 14.05
CA VAL A 35 10.27 -4.39 15.36
C VAL A 35 9.24 -4.04 16.44
N GLY A 36 8.87 -4.99 17.30
CA GLY A 36 7.91 -4.76 18.39
C GLY A 36 6.44 -4.95 18.02
N GLY A 37 6.14 -5.48 16.83
CA GLY A 37 4.76 -5.75 16.41
C GLY A 37 4.04 -4.56 15.80
N ASP A 38 4.70 -3.42 15.57
CA ASP A 38 4.13 -2.29 14.83
C ASP A 38 3.97 -2.58 13.33
N PHE A 39 3.08 -1.86 12.66
CA PHE A 39 2.97 -1.91 11.20
C PHE A 39 4.21 -1.25 10.57
N ILE A 40 4.56 -1.69 9.36
CA ILE A 40 5.68 -1.12 8.60
C ILE A 40 5.42 0.38 8.40
N ASP A 41 6.36 1.23 8.78
CA ASP A 41 6.28 2.66 8.47
C ASP A 41 6.45 2.93 6.96
N PHE A 42 6.12 4.14 6.51
CA PHE A 42 6.15 4.45 5.08
C PHE A 42 7.58 4.43 4.52
N ALA A 43 8.59 4.82 5.31
CA ALA A 43 9.99 4.82 4.88
C ALA A 43 10.50 3.39 4.62
N GLU A 44 10.20 2.47 5.53
CA GLU A 44 10.52 1.07 5.38
C GLU A 44 9.72 0.43 4.24
N PHE A 45 8.43 0.75 4.10
CA PHE A 45 7.61 0.28 2.99
C PHE A 45 8.25 0.66 1.63
N ARG A 46 8.57 1.94 1.44
CA ARG A 46 9.24 2.43 0.24
C ARG A 46 10.57 1.72 -0.01
N ARG A 47 11.39 1.54 1.02
CA ARG A 47 12.67 0.83 0.91
C ARG A 47 12.46 -0.61 0.45
N ARG A 48 11.46 -1.31 1.01
CA ARG A 48 11.16 -2.70 0.65
C ARG A 48 10.64 -2.83 -0.78
N VAL A 49 9.79 -1.92 -1.24
CA VAL A 49 9.32 -1.88 -2.63
C VAL A 49 10.49 -1.57 -3.57
N GLY A 50 11.25 -0.50 -3.30
CA GLY A 50 12.38 -0.09 -4.14
C GLY A 50 13.46 -1.15 -4.30
N ASN A 51 13.74 -1.93 -3.24
CA ASN A 51 14.70 -3.04 -3.31
C ASN A 51 14.24 -4.22 -4.19
N LYS A 52 12.95 -4.31 -4.50
CA LYS A 52 12.36 -5.39 -5.31
C LYS A 52 11.98 -4.94 -6.71
N CYS A 53 11.80 -3.64 -6.93
CA CYS A 53 11.49 -3.10 -8.24
C CYS A 53 12.62 -3.40 -9.24
N SER A 54 12.23 -3.91 -10.39
CA SER A 54 13.09 -3.91 -11.58
C SER A 54 13.24 -2.50 -12.15
N ILE A 55 14.10 -2.38 -13.16
CA ILE A 55 14.26 -1.14 -13.93
C ILE A 55 12.92 -0.76 -14.61
N ASN A 56 12.17 -1.74 -15.11
CA ASN A 56 10.89 -1.49 -15.77
C ASN A 56 9.83 -1.03 -14.76
N ASP A 57 9.80 -1.64 -13.57
CA ASP A 57 8.88 -1.23 -12.51
C ASP A 57 9.17 0.22 -12.10
N SER A 58 10.45 0.54 -11.87
CA SER A 58 10.87 1.89 -11.50
C SER A 58 10.53 2.90 -12.60
N ARG A 59 10.72 2.54 -13.87
CA ARG A 59 10.38 3.38 -15.01
C ARG A 59 8.88 3.68 -15.07
N ALA A 60 8.03 2.71 -14.78
CA ALA A 60 6.58 2.91 -14.79
C ALA A 60 6.14 4.03 -13.82
N PHE A 61 6.75 4.12 -12.62
CA PHE A 61 6.48 5.20 -11.68
C PHE A 61 6.88 6.59 -12.22
N TYR A 62 8.02 6.69 -12.93
CA TYR A 62 8.46 7.97 -13.49
C TYR A 62 7.67 8.36 -14.75
N GLU A 63 7.35 7.41 -15.63
CA GLU A 63 6.47 7.65 -16.78
C GLU A 63 5.06 8.08 -16.34
N PHE A 64 4.56 7.49 -15.26
CA PHE A 64 3.29 7.90 -14.66
C PHE A 64 3.33 9.35 -14.16
N ARG A 65 4.42 9.74 -13.49
CA ARG A 65 4.65 11.13 -13.09
C ARG A 65 4.72 12.07 -14.29
N ASP A 66 5.40 11.69 -15.37
CA ASP A 66 5.50 12.52 -16.57
C ASP A 66 4.12 12.79 -17.20
N ARG A 67 3.21 11.81 -17.09
CA ARG A 67 1.84 11.91 -17.61
C ARG A 67 0.88 12.66 -16.69
N ARG A 68 0.91 12.36 -15.38
CA ARG A 68 -0.04 12.95 -14.39
C ARG A 68 0.51 14.18 -13.68
N GLY A 69 1.76 14.57 -13.95
CA GLY A 69 2.42 15.69 -13.32
C GLY A 69 2.70 15.45 -11.84
N LYS A 70 2.54 16.50 -11.02
CA LYS A 70 2.92 16.47 -9.60
C LYS A 70 2.14 15.42 -8.79
N THR A 71 0.85 15.23 -9.07
CA THR A 71 0.02 14.26 -8.35
C THR A 71 0.38 12.82 -8.71
N GLY A 72 1.05 12.59 -9.84
CA GLY A 72 1.63 11.30 -10.22
C GLY A 72 3.01 11.03 -9.62
N ASP A 73 3.49 11.84 -8.68
CA ASP A 73 4.80 11.61 -8.05
C ASP A 73 4.85 10.20 -7.42
N PRO A 74 5.96 9.44 -7.61
CA PRO A 74 6.08 8.08 -7.09
C PRO A 74 5.79 7.99 -5.58
N LEU A 75 6.10 9.02 -4.80
CA LEU A 75 5.82 9.00 -3.36
C LEU A 75 4.32 9.04 -3.05
N TYR A 76 3.50 9.70 -3.87
CA TYR A 76 2.06 9.76 -3.67
C TYR A 76 1.43 8.40 -3.97
N VAL A 77 1.85 7.80 -5.08
CA VAL A 77 1.43 6.44 -5.47
C VAL A 77 1.84 5.43 -4.39
N LEU A 78 3.08 5.50 -3.91
CA LEU A 78 3.56 4.61 -2.85
C LEU A 78 2.84 4.85 -1.52
N LEU A 79 2.45 6.08 -1.18
CA LEU A 79 1.67 6.35 0.03
C LEU A 79 0.27 5.72 -0.07
N CYS A 80 -0.42 5.88 -1.21
CA CYS A 80 -1.71 5.24 -1.47
C CYS A 80 -1.62 3.71 -1.33
N CYS A 81 -0.56 3.13 -1.92
CA CYS A 81 -0.25 1.71 -1.81
C CYS A 81 0.04 1.27 -0.36
N TRP A 82 0.83 2.04 0.39
CA TRP A 82 1.14 1.75 1.79
C TRP A 82 -0.13 1.76 2.65
N LEU A 83 -0.98 2.78 2.50
CA LEU A 83 -2.25 2.87 3.25
C LEU A 83 -3.17 1.70 2.97
N ALA A 84 -3.25 1.24 1.73
CA ALA A 84 -4.00 0.04 1.42
C ALA A 84 -3.31 -1.24 1.94
N ALA A 85 -1.98 -1.30 1.89
CA ALA A 85 -1.21 -2.45 2.35
C ALA A 85 -1.27 -2.65 3.87
N VAL A 86 -1.26 -1.58 4.68
CA VAL A 86 -1.24 -1.68 6.15
C VAL A 86 -2.51 -1.15 6.82
N GLY A 87 -3.15 -0.14 6.23
CA GLY A 87 -4.34 0.52 6.78
C GLY A 87 -5.65 -0.16 6.39
N ALA A 88 -5.69 -0.98 5.34
CA ALA A 88 -6.90 -1.71 4.96
C ALA A 88 -7.35 -2.62 6.12
N GLY A 89 -8.61 -2.43 6.52
CA GLY A 89 -9.20 -3.09 7.67
C GLY A 89 -8.96 -2.35 9.00
N LEU A 90 -7.98 -1.47 9.14
CA LEU A 90 -7.83 -0.59 10.32
C LEU A 90 -8.62 0.72 10.17
N LEU A 91 -8.52 1.33 9.00
CA LEU A 91 -9.19 2.59 8.67
C LEU A 91 -10.43 2.32 7.82
N LYS A 92 -11.40 3.22 7.91
CA LYS A 92 -12.53 3.24 6.99
C LYS A 92 -12.06 3.67 5.59
N SER A 93 -12.80 3.26 4.56
CA SER A 93 -12.43 3.64 3.18
C SER A 93 -12.48 5.15 3.01
N GLU A 94 -13.48 5.80 3.57
CA GLU A 94 -13.68 7.25 3.51
C GLU A 94 -12.49 8.00 4.13
N GLU A 95 -11.96 7.53 5.27
CA GLU A 95 -10.80 8.14 5.94
C GLU A 95 -9.54 8.06 5.08
N ILE A 96 -9.33 6.93 4.39
CA ILE A 96 -8.22 6.76 3.44
C ILE A 96 -8.38 7.73 2.27
N LEU A 97 -9.56 7.73 1.63
CA LEU A 97 -9.83 8.50 0.42
C LEU A 97 -9.80 10.02 0.68
N GLU A 98 -10.35 10.48 1.81
CA GLU A 98 -10.28 11.90 2.20
C GLU A 98 -8.85 12.36 2.49
N GLY A 99 -8.03 11.51 3.12
CA GLY A 99 -6.63 11.86 3.40
C GLY A 99 -5.76 11.90 2.15
N VAL A 100 -5.90 10.96 1.21
CA VAL A 100 -5.15 11.01 -0.06
C VAL A 100 -5.64 12.11 -1.01
N ALA A 101 -6.93 12.48 -0.93
CA ALA A 101 -7.45 13.66 -1.61
C ALA A 101 -6.88 14.96 -1.02
N ARG A 102 -6.66 15.02 0.31
CA ARG A 102 -6.01 16.18 0.94
C ARG A 102 -4.53 16.24 0.61
N LEU A 103 -3.85 15.10 0.53
CA LEU A 103 -2.46 15.01 0.10
C LEU A 103 -2.25 15.67 -1.27
N SER A 104 -3.12 15.37 -2.25
CA SER A 104 -2.98 15.90 -3.61
C SER A 104 -3.10 17.42 -3.67
N LEU A 105 -3.84 18.03 -2.73
CA LEU A 105 -4.02 19.48 -2.60
C LEU A 105 -2.93 20.16 -1.78
N ALA A 106 -2.54 19.56 -0.65
CA ALA A 106 -1.62 20.16 0.31
C ALA A 106 -0.14 19.91 -0.03
N ASN A 107 0.15 18.80 -0.71
CA ASN A 107 1.51 18.33 -1.00
C ASN A 107 2.38 18.21 0.27
N ASP A 108 1.79 17.69 1.34
CA ASP A 108 2.46 17.47 2.61
C ASP A 108 2.39 15.99 3.01
N ILE A 109 3.32 15.20 2.46
CA ILE A 109 3.39 13.76 2.71
C ILE A 109 3.68 13.49 4.19
N GLU A 110 4.56 14.27 4.81
CA GLU A 110 4.97 14.05 6.20
C GLU A 110 3.78 14.23 7.14
N PHE A 111 3.01 15.30 6.95
CA PHE A 111 1.80 15.53 7.73
C PHE A 111 0.79 14.40 7.57
N GLU A 112 0.47 14.02 6.32
CA GLU A 112 -0.51 12.96 6.06
C GLU A 112 -0.04 11.61 6.61
N GLU A 113 1.23 11.26 6.43
CA GLU A 113 1.82 10.06 7.02
C GLU A 113 1.61 10.04 8.54
N GLN A 114 1.95 11.12 9.24
CA GLN A 114 1.77 11.19 10.70
C GLN A 114 0.30 11.09 11.12
N ASN A 115 -0.59 11.72 10.38
CA ASN A 115 -2.03 11.64 10.62
C ASN A 115 -2.55 10.20 10.44
N PHE A 116 -2.17 9.53 9.36
CA PHE A 116 -2.53 8.14 9.12
C PHE A 116 -1.96 7.18 10.18
N ILE A 117 -0.69 7.36 10.58
CA ILE A 117 -0.07 6.60 11.67
C ILE A 117 -0.88 6.75 12.96
N ALA A 118 -1.28 7.97 13.31
CA ALA A 118 -2.07 8.23 14.51
C ALA A 118 -3.44 7.53 14.47
N MET A 119 -4.16 7.63 13.35
CA MET A 119 -5.46 6.96 13.17
C MET A 119 -5.33 5.43 13.24
N MET A 120 -4.32 4.84 12.58
CA MET A 120 -4.07 3.40 12.62
C MET A 120 -3.72 2.91 14.03
N ASN A 121 -2.90 3.66 14.77
CA ASN A 121 -2.56 3.37 16.15
C ASN A 121 -3.79 3.43 17.07
N GLU A 122 -4.66 4.42 16.88
CA GLU A 122 -5.91 4.52 17.65
C GLU A 122 -6.84 3.33 17.35
N ALA A 123 -7.03 2.98 16.07
CA ALA A 123 -7.83 1.83 15.67
C ALA A 123 -7.31 0.52 16.27
N ARG A 124 -5.98 0.33 16.28
CA ARG A 124 -5.33 -0.83 16.88
C ARG A 124 -5.52 -0.88 18.40
N LYS A 125 -5.32 0.25 19.10
CA LYS A 125 -5.56 0.36 20.56
C LYS A 125 -7.01 -0.01 20.90
N LYS A 126 -7.98 0.49 20.12
CA LYS A 126 -9.40 0.13 20.28
C LYS A 126 -9.64 -1.37 20.10
N ARG A 127 -9.06 -1.99 19.08
CA ARG A 127 -9.17 -3.45 18.85
C ARG A 127 -8.56 -4.28 19.96
N SER A 128 -7.35 -3.93 20.38
CA SER A 128 -6.65 -4.63 21.47
C SER A 128 -7.48 -4.61 22.75
N LYS A 129 -8.08 -3.46 23.10
CA LYS A 129 -9.00 -3.35 24.25
C LYS A 129 -10.24 -4.24 24.13
N LEU A 130 -10.70 -4.50 22.91
CA LEU A 130 -11.85 -5.36 22.62
C LEU A 130 -11.47 -6.84 22.46
N GLY A 131 -10.18 -7.19 22.53
CA GLY A 131 -9.70 -8.54 22.23
C GLY A 131 -9.99 -9.00 20.80
N ALA A 132 -10.27 -8.07 19.89
CA ALA A 132 -10.62 -8.39 18.51
C ALA A 132 -9.34 -8.74 17.71
N PRO A 133 -9.34 -9.84 16.93
CA PRO A 133 -8.22 -10.16 16.07
C PRO A 133 -8.06 -9.10 14.97
N ALA A 134 -6.86 -9.02 14.42
CA ALA A 134 -6.62 -8.15 13.28
C ALA A 134 -7.33 -8.71 12.02
N PRO A 135 -7.85 -7.83 11.15
CA PRO A 135 -8.67 -8.22 10.02
C PRO A 135 -7.80 -8.77 8.88
N THR A 136 -7.98 -10.06 8.60
CA THR A 136 -7.35 -10.69 7.44
C THR A 136 -8.01 -10.20 6.14
N ILE A 137 -7.46 -9.16 5.55
CA ILE A 137 -7.87 -8.64 4.24
C ILE A 137 -7.03 -9.29 3.13
N PRO A 138 -7.66 -10.01 2.18
CA PRO A 138 -7.01 -10.53 0.98
C PRO A 138 -6.21 -9.48 0.21
N MET A 139 -5.11 -9.90 -0.42
CA MET A 139 -4.21 -8.98 -1.10
C MET A 139 -4.86 -8.26 -2.27
N GLU A 140 -5.78 -8.94 -2.95
CA GLU A 140 -6.55 -8.44 -4.07
C GLU A 140 -7.35 -7.21 -3.65
N PHE A 141 -8.02 -7.27 -2.50
CA PHE A 141 -8.77 -6.13 -1.96
C PHE A 141 -7.86 -4.98 -1.52
N ARG A 142 -6.64 -5.28 -1.06
CA ARG A 142 -5.64 -4.24 -0.78
C ARG A 142 -5.17 -3.56 -2.08
N ALA A 143 -4.93 -4.32 -3.14
CA ALA A 143 -4.56 -3.76 -4.44
C ALA A 143 -5.71 -2.94 -5.07
N GLU A 144 -6.95 -3.40 -4.95
CA GLU A 144 -8.16 -2.64 -5.35
C GLU A 144 -8.26 -1.32 -4.58
N LYS A 145 -8.08 -1.35 -3.26
CA LYS A 145 -8.10 -0.13 -2.43
C LYS A 145 -6.96 0.82 -2.76
N ALA A 146 -5.77 0.30 -3.05
CA ALA A 146 -4.65 1.12 -3.51
C ALA A 146 -4.99 1.84 -4.82
N LEU A 147 -5.61 1.13 -5.77
CA LEU A 147 -6.03 1.71 -7.05
C LEU A 147 -7.12 2.78 -6.87
N GLU A 148 -8.09 2.59 -5.96
CA GLU A 148 -9.06 3.62 -5.62
C GLU A 148 -8.39 4.87 -5.04
N ALA A 149 -7.45 4.69 -4.12
CA ALA A 149 -6.70 5.80 -3.52
C ALA A 149 -5.83 6.53 -4.55
N ILE A 150 -5.16 5.81 -5.45
CA ILE A 150 -4.40 6.37 -6.58
C ILE A 150 -5.34 7.14 -7.52
N HIS A 151 -6.53 6.61 -7.82
CA HIS A 151 -7.51 7.31 -8.65
C HIS A 151 -7.89 8.66 -8.02
N VAL A 152 -8.29 8.67 -6.75
CA VAL A 152 -8.62 9.91 -6.04
C VAL A 152 -7.43 10.87 -5.95
N CYS A 153 -6.23 10.37 -5.66
CA CYS A 153 -5.05 11.21 -5.44
C CYS A 153 -4.47 11.79 -6.75
N CYS A 154 -4.36 10.95 -7.79
CA CYS A 154 -3.64 11.26 -9.03
C CYS A 154 -4.55 11.72 -10.17
N TYR A 155 -5.84 11.35 -10.13
CA TYR A 155 -6.84 11.67 -11.15
C TYR A 155 -7.90 12.65 -10.67
N GLY A 156 -8.18 12.68 -9.38
CA GLY A 156 -9.36 13.36 -8.86
C GLY A 156 -10.62 12.71 -9.42
N ARG A 157 -11.17 13.29 -10.51
CA ARG A 157 -12.35 12.79 -11.22
C ARG A 157 -12.10 12.48 -12.70
N ASP A 158 -10.85 12.52 -13.14
CA ASP A 158 -10.48 12.23 -14.53
C ASP A 158 -10.63 10.73 -14.87
N LEU A 159 -10.71 10.46 -16.17
CA LEU A 159 -10.66 9.10 -16.73
C LEU A 159 -9.27 8.48 -16.62
N ILE A 160 -9.21 7.16 -16.62
CA ILE A 160 -7.97 6.39 -16.72
C ILE A 160 -7.75 6.06 -18.21
N GLU A 161 -6.66 6.58 -18.79
CA GLU A 161 -6.29 6.31 -20.18
C GLU A 161 -5.61 4.95 -20.34
N GLU A 162 -5.59 4.38 -21.55
CA GLU A 162 -5.04 3.03 -21.79
C GLU A 162 -3.54 2.93 -21.43
N GLU A 163 -2.77 3.99 -21.69
CA GLU A 163 -1.36 4.08 -21.28
C GLU A 163 -1.22 4.04 -19.76
N ASP A 164 -2.12 4.71 -19.05
CA ASP A 164 -2.13 4.71 -17.60
C ASP A 164 -2.52 3.34 -17.05
N GLU A 165 -3.44 2.61 -17.70
CA GLU A 165 -3.78 1.24 -17.28
C GLU A 165 -2.56 0.32 -17.26
N LYS A 166 -1.68 0.44 -18.28
CA LYS A 166 -0.44 -0.34 -18.37
C LYS A 166 0.51 0.03 -17.24
N LEU A 167 0.71 1.33 -17.00
CA LEU A 167 1.57 1.84 -15.94
C LEU A 167 1.06 1.44 -14.54
N LEU A 168 -0.24 1.63 -14.28
CA LEU A 168 -0.90 1.24 -13.04
C LEU A 168 -0.76 -0.26 -12.79
N SER A 169 -0.92 -1.09 -13.82
CA SER A 169 -0.75 -2.54 -13.71
C SER A 169 0.68 -2.92 -13.32
N THR A 170 1.68 -2.31 -13.96
CA THR A 170 3.09 -2.54 -13.61
C THR A 170 3.39 -2.09 -12.18
N MET A 171 2.98 -0.87 -11.79
CA MET A 171 3.22 -0.33 -10.45
C MET A 171 2.54 -1.17 -9.36
N LEU A 172 1.26 -1.53 -9.55
CA LEU A 172 0.52 -2.34 -8.57
C LEU A 172 1.08 -3.76 -8.47
N ASN A 173 1.51 -4.38 -9.58
CA ASN A 173 2.14 -5.69 -9.53
C ASN A 173 3.51 -5.65 -8.85
N ALA A 174 4.27 -4.55 -8.99
CA ALA A 174 5.53 -4.37 -8.26
C ALA A 174 5.32 -4.27 -6.75
N VAL A 175 4.24 -3.60 -6.32
CA VAL A 175 3.89 -3.43 -4.90
C VAL A 175 3.21 -4.67 -4.30
N PHE A 176 2.28 -5.29 -5.04
CA PHE A 176 1.44 -6.42 -4.61
C PHE A 176 1.69 -7.67 -5.46
N PRO A 177 2.94 -8.18 -5.53
CA PRO A 177 3.32 -9.24 -6.48
C PRO A 177 2.57 -10.56 -6.28
N THR A 178 1.99 -10.80 -5.10
CA THR A 178 1.21 -12.03 -4.83
C THR A 178 -0.17 -12.02 -5.46
N VAL A 179 -0.71 -10.86 -5.81
CA VAL A 179 -1.98 -10.76 -6.56
C VAL A 179 -1.80 -11.37 -7.95
N GLY A 180 -0.60 -11.19 -8.52
CA GLY A 180 -0.22 -11.69 -9.82
C GLY A 180 -0.68 -10.77 -10.96
N GLN A 181 0.17 -10.67 -11.98
CA GLN A 181 0.02 -9.73 -13.10
C GLN A 181 -1.37 -9.76 -13.75
N GLN A 182 -1.88 -10.95 -14.09
CA GLN A 182 -3.18 -11.09 -14.77
C GLN A 182 -4.33 -10.54 -13.92
N LYS A 183 -4.30 -10.78 -12.61
CA LYS A 183 -5.36 -10.32 -11.71
C LYS A 183 -5.27 -8.82 -11.47
N VAL A 184 -4.06 -8.27 -11.37
CA VAL A 184 -3.83 -6.82 -11.32
C VAL A 184 -4.37 -6.13 -12.57
N GLU A 185 -4.07 -6.66 -13.76
CA GLU A 185 -4.57 -6.11 -15.03
C GLU A 185 -6.11 -6.11 -15.10
N ILE A 186 -6.77 -7.15 -14.59
CA ILE A 186 -8.23 -7.21 -14.49
C ILE A 186 -8.75 -6.11 -13.54
N ILE A 187 -8.16 -5.97 -12.36
CA ILE A 187 -8.54 -4.95 -11.37
C ILE A 187 -8.46 -3.55 -11.99
N VAL A 188 -7.36 -3.25 -12.70
CA VAL A 188 -7.15 -1.95 -13.35
C VAL A 188 -8.16 -1.71 -14.45
N LYS A 189 -8.38 -2.68 -15.35
CA LYS A 189 -9.35 -2.57 -16.44
C LYS A 189 -10.77 -2.38 -15.96
N GLU A 190 -11.18 -3.13 -14.94
CA GLU A 190 -12.52 -3.02 -14.38
C GLU A 190 -12.73 -1.65 -13.73
N LYS A 191 -11.72 -1.10 -13.03
CA LYS A 191 -11.77 0.26 -12.50
C LYS A 191 -11.87 1.30 -13.62
N ALA A 192 -11.01 1.23 -14.63
CA ALA A 192 -11.01 2.16 -15.76
C ALA A 192 -12.38 2.15 -16.46
N LYS A 193 -12.97 0.97 -16.66
CA LYS A 193 -14.32 0.81 -17.20
C LYS A 193 -15.38 1.47 -16.30
N ARG A 194 -15.39 1.20 -15.00
CA ARG A 194 -16.38 1.79 -14.08
C ARG A 194 -16.30 3.32 -14.04
N VAL A 195 -15.08 3.86 -14.08
CA VAL A 195 -14.81 5.31 -14.16
C VAL A 195 -15.34 5.89 -15.48
N ALA A 196 -15.07 5.23 -16.61
CA ALA A 196 -15.55 5.65 -17.93
C ALA A 196 -17.07 5.59 -18.06
N ASP A 197 -17.70 4.55 -17.51
CA ASP A 197 -19.15 4.37 -17.52
C ASP A 197 -19.88 5.30 -16.52
N GLY A 198 -19.14 6.04 -15.68
CA GLY A 198 -19.70 6.87 -14.61
C GLY A 198 -20.42 6.06 -13.51
N THR A 199 -20.13 4.76 -13.42
CA THR A 199 -20.73 3.83 -12.44
C THR A 199 -19.89 3.71 -11.17
N GLU A 200 -18.72 4.35 -11.16
CA GLU A 200 -17.85 4.39 -10.01
C GLU A 200 -18.42 5.34 -8.93
N ASP A 201 -18.94 4.74 -7.85
CA ASP A 201 -19.48 5.47 -6.70
C ASP A 201 -18.39 5.61 -5.61
N ILE A 202 -17.39 6.48 -5.85
CA ILE A 202 -16.40 6.81 -4.82
C ILE A 202 -17.01 7.84 -3.86
N LYS A 203 -17.42 7.37 -2.68
CA LYS A 203 -17.95 8.24 -1.62
C LYS A 203 -16.83 8.74 -0.74
N TYR A 204 -16.45 10.00 -0.93
CA TYR A 204 -15.63 10.74 0.02
C TYR A 204 -16.06 12.21 0.00
N THR A 205 -15.90 12.91 1.11
CA THR A 205 -16.17 14.35 1.15
C THR A 205 -14.98 15.07 0.52
N ASP A 206 -15.21 15.99 -0.41
CA ASP A 206 -14.12 16.82 -0.96
C ASP A 206 -13.42 17.53 0.21
N PRO A 207 -12.12 17.25 0.44
CA PRO A 207 -11.44 17.76 1.61
C PRO A 207 -11.30 19.27 1.52
N LYS A 208 -11.73 19.98 2.55
CA LYS A 208 -11.38 21.40 2.72
C LYS A 208 -9.88 21.47 2.99
N GLN A 209 -9.16 22.33 2.26
CA GLN A 209 -7.79 22.66 2.61
C GLN A 209 -7.74 23.16 4.05
N LEU A 210 -6.95 22.49 4.90
CA LEU A 210 -6.67 22.94 6.25
C LEU A 210 -5.77 24.19 6.16
N SER A 211 -6.05 25.21 6.99
CA SER A 211 -5.14 26.34 7.09
C SER A 211 -3.79 25.89 7.66
N LYS A 212 -2.71 26.58 7.31
CA LYS A 212 -1.36 26.27 7.84
C LYS A 212 -1.32 26.28 9.37
N GLU A 213 -2.12 27.14 10.00
CA GLU A 213 -2.27 27.22 11.46
C GLU A 213 -2.95 25.97 12.03
N ALA A 214 -4.00 25.46 11.37
CA ALA A 214 -4.68 24.24 11.78
C ALA A 214 -3.75 23.01 11.66
N VAL A 215 -2.95 22.95 10.60
CA VAL A 215 -1.94 21.90 10.39
C VAL A 215 -0.90 21.93 11.52
N GLN A 216 -0.33 23.10 11.82
CA GLN A 216 0.66 23.25 12.90
C GLN A 216 0.09 22.91 14.28
N LEU A 217 -1.17 23.29 14.54
CA LEU A 217 -1.83 22.95 15.80
C LEU A 217 -2.02 21.44 15.91
N GLN A 218 -2.47 20.77 14.85
CA GLN A 218 -2.62 19.31 14.82
C GLN A 218 -1.28 18.59 15.00
N MET A 219 -0.19 19.08 14.41
CA MET A 219 1.15 18.50 14.63
C MET A 219 1.57 18.63 16.09
N LYS A 220 1.37 19.80 16.72
CA LYS A 220 1.67 20.00 18.15
C LYS A 220 0.84 19.06 19.03
N ASP A 221 -0.44 18.92 18.74
CA ASP A 221 -1.33 18.01 19.48
C ASP A 221 -0.88 16.54 19.32
N LEU A 222 -0.49 16.14 18.11
CA LEU A 222 0.07 14.81 17.81
C LEU A 222 1.38 14.56 18.59
N GLU A 223 2.28 15.53 18.61
CA GLU A 223 3.53 15.47 19.38
C GLU A 223 3.27 15.32 20.89
N PHE A 224 2.31 16.09 21.41
CA PHE A 224 1.93 16.03 22.82
C PHE A 224 1.32 14.66 23.20
N LEU A 225 0.46 14.11 22.33
CA LEU A 225 -0.11 12.77 22.52
C LEU A 225 0.97 11.68 22.52
N LYS A 226 1.97 11.78 21.65
CA LYS A 226 3.13 10.86 21.63
C LYS A 226 3.93 10.93 22.94
N GLN A 227 4.26 12.14 23.40
CA GLN A 227 5.00 12.33 24.65
C GLN A 227 4.26 11.75 25.87
N ASN A 228 2.94 11.96 25.96
CA ASN A 228 2.16 11.40 27.07
C ASN A 228 2.04 9.88 27.03
N SER A 229 2.07 9.27 25.84
CA SER A 229 2.06 7.81 25.71
C SER A 229 3.39 7.13 26.05
N LEU A 230 4.50 7.89 26.06
CA LEU A 230 5.84 7.40 26.43
C LEU A 230 6.14 7.60 27.93
N ASN A 231 5.36 8.43 28.62
CA ASN A 231 5.51 8.76 30.04
C ASN A 231 4.55 7.95 30.96
N GLN A 232 3.92 6.90 30.43
CA GLN A 232 3.13 5.91 31.18
C GLN A 232 3.77 4.53 31.06
#